data_AF-A0A7S0D031-F1
#
_entry.id   AF-A0A7S0D031-F1
#
_cell.length_a   1.000
_cell.length_b   1.000
_cell.length_c   1.000
_cell.angle_alpha   90.00
_cell.angle_beta   90.00
_cell.angle_gamma   90.00
#
_symmetry.space_group_name_H-M   'P 1'
#
loop_
_entity.id
_entity.type
_entity.pdbx_description
1 polymer ?
#
loop_
_entity_poly.entity_id
_entity_poly.type
_entity_poly.pdbx_seq_one_letter_code
_entity_poly.pdbx_strand_id
1 'polypeptide(L)'
;AAASTRAGPDVDVADPDVDETRAPWRRILYERQRYPDNHTDDSFLERLVLNGRVVPRRFRRVALDATTVSLQLAVVALKASATASLLSGKLSARDVLACDAGALAAGAAAIVAAQMNTGDARRAIVEFVRVGALMLMALGALTPLFQTMTAAISDDTAFATAACALFVSVLTHDYALLDSQMARAGNSVSLGTSMFAASILASRLEKKTEVFADMLLSVLLFVLFPFFGRVIKARVPAA
;
A
#
# COMPACT_ATOMS: atom_id res chain seq x y z
N ALA A 1 22.48 -39.02 -3.49
CA ALA A 1 23.92 -38.83 -3.75
C ALA A 1 24.63 -38.86 -2.42
N ALA A 2 25.39 -39.93 -2.18
CA ALA A 2 26.16 -40.13 -0.96
C ALA A 2 27.37 -39.19 -0.97
N ALA A 3 27.45 -38.27 -0.02
CA ALA A 3 28.65 -37.48 0.23
C ALA A 3 29.41 -38.14 1.39
N SER A 4 30.46 -38.86 1.02
CA SER A 4 31.49 -39.39 1.91
C SER A 4 32.21 -38.22 2.58
N THR A 5 32.01 -38.05 3.89
CA THR A 5 32.82 -37.14 4.69
C THR A 5 33.98 -37.95 5.25
N ARG A 6 35.19 -37.69 4.73
CA ARG A 6 36.45 -38.21 5.26
C ARG A 6 36.55 -37.89 6.75
N ALA A 7 36.65 -38.93 7.58
CA ALA A 7 37.15 -38.81 8.93
C ALA A 7 38.60 -38.28 8.85
N GLY A 8 38.82 -37.03 9.27
CA GLY A 8 40.14 -36.57 9.64
C GLY A 8 40.60 -37.30 10.90
N PRO A 9 41.91 -37.33 11.21
CA PRO A 9 42.36 -37.95 12.43
C PRO A 9 41.71 -37.21 13.60
N ASP A 10 40.93 -37.93 14.40
CA ASP A 10 40.48 -37.48 15.71
C ASP A 10 41.74 -37.19 16.52
N VAL A 11 42.14 -35.92 16.55
CA VAL A 11 43.11 -35.46 17.53
C VAL A 11 42.33 -35.41 18.83
N ASP A 12 42.27 -36.56 19.50
CA ASP A 12 41.94 -36.66 20.91
C ASP A 12 42.98 -35.86 21.67
N VAL A 13 42.76 -34.55 21.77
CA VAL A 13 43.34 -33.75 22.84
C VAL A 13 42.62 -34.21 24.10
N ALA A 14 43.07 -35.35 24.63
CA ALA A 14 42.66 -35.82 25.93
C ALA A 14 43.05 -34.74 26.93
N ASP A 15 42.05 -33.98 27.40
CA ASP A 15 42.20 -33.04 28.49
C ASP A 15 42.59 -33.86 29.73
N PRO A 16 43.82 -33.71 30.27
CA PRO A 16 44.40 -34.67 31.21
C PRO A 16 43.79 -34.63 32.62
N ASP A 17 42.59 -34.07 32.78
CA ASP A 17 42.08 -33.69 34.09
C ASP A 17 40.56 -33.95 34.25
N VAL A 18 39.99 -34.91 33.52
CA VAL A 18 38.59 -35.33 33.73
C VAL A 18 38.49 -36.24 34.96
N ASP A 19 38.52 -35.61 36.13
CA ASP A 19 38.21 -36.24 37.41
C ASP A 19 36.69 -36.50 37.48
N GLU A 20 36.29 -37.77 37.39
CA GLU A 20 34.88 -38.23 37.39
C GLU A 20 34.12 -37.89 38.69
N THR A 21 34.79 -37.31 39.69
CA THR A 21 34.17 -36.87 40.97
C THR A 21 33.75 -35.39 40.99
N ARG A 22 33.89 -34.66 39.88
CA ARG A 22 33.57 -33.22 39.80
C ARG A 22 32.06 -32.95 39.84
N ALA A 23 31.66 -31.96 40.64
CA ALA A 23 30.29 -31.45 40.62
C ALA A 23 29.97 -30.88 39.23
N PRO A 24 28.77 -31.16 38.68
CA PRO A 24 28.44 -30.77 37.31
C PRO A 24 28.45 -29.24 37.16
N TRP A 25 28.96 -28.78 36.02
CA TRP A 25 29.00 -27.37 35.64
C TRP A 25 27.60 -26.74 35.65
N ARG A 26 27.52 -25.47 36.08
CA ARG A 26 26.28 -24.69 36.19
C ARG A 26 26.34 -23.42 35.37
N ARG A 27 25.23 -23.03 34.75
CA ARG A 27 25.08 -21.78 33.97
C ARG A 27 24.91 -20.54 34.85
N ILE A 28 25.88 -20.26 35.70
CA ILE A 28 25.86 -19.11 36.59
C ILE A 28 27.11 -18.29 36.32
N LEU A 29 26.94 -17.14 35.64
CA LEU A 29 28.03 -16.31 35.14
C LEU A 29 28.95 -15.77 36.26
N TYR A 30 28.39 -15.55 37.45
CA TYR A 30 29.08 -14.88 38.56
C TYR A 30 29.56 -15.84 39.65
N GLU A 31 29.30 -17.14 39.52
CA GLU A 31 29.76 -18.14 40.50
C GLU A 31 31.10 -18.71 40.05
N ARG A 32 32.09 -18.66 40.94
CA ARG A 32 33.42 -19.19 40.65
C ARG A 32 33.38 -20.72 40.73
N GLN A 33 33.43 -21.37 39.57
CA GLN A 33 33.31 -22.82 39.44
C GLN A 33 34.68 -23.46 39.19
N ARG A 34 34.77 -24.78 39.42
CA ARG A 34 36.02 -25.56 39.23
C ARG A 34 36.26 -25.94 37.77
N TYR A 35 35.96 -25.03 36.87
CA TYR A 35 36.13 -25.18 35.44
C TYR A 35 36.94 -23.98 34.94
N PRO A 36 37.84 -24.17 33.95
CA PRO A 36 38.63 -23.07 33.42
C PRO A 36 37.71 -22.03 32.76
N ASP A 37 38.17 -20.77 32.70
CA ASP A 37 37.34 -19.63 32.23
C ASP A 37 36.84 -19.79 30.78
N ASN A 38 37.47 -20.65 29.98
CA ASN A 38 37.09 -20.99 28.60
C ASN A 38 36.26 -22.28 28.48
N HIS A 39 35.86 -22.91 29.58
CA HIS A 39 35.05 -24.12 29.56
C HIS A 39 33.64 -23.82 29.05
N THR A 40 33.23 -24.54 28.01
CA THR A 40 31.87 -24.53 27.47
C THR A 40 31.26 -25.90 27.73
N ASP A 41 30.07 -25.95 28.32
CA ASP A 41 29.38 -27.19 28.61
C ASP A 41 28.88 -27.89 27.34
N ASP A 42 28.84 -29.22 27.33
CA ASP A 42 28.28 -29.97 26.20
C ASP A 42 26.81 -29.61 25.93
N SER A 43 26.08 -29.21 26.98
CA SER A 43 24.70 -28.76 26.84
C SER A 43 24.56 -27.33 26.28
N PHE A 44 25.65 -26.57 26.07
CA PHE A 44 25.66 -25.12 25.77
C PHE A 44 24.63 -24.74 24.72
N LEU A 45 24.67 -25.46 23.59
CA LEU A 45 23.84 -25.23 22.42
C LEU A 45 22.45 -25.87 22.52
N GLU A 46 22.16 -26.71 23.52
CA GLU A 46 20.84 -27.35 23.68
C GLU A 46 19.72 -26.33 23.88
N ARG A 47 20.04 -25.15 24.41
CA ARG A 47 19.07 -24.07 24.62
C ARG A 47 19.08 -23.03 23.49
N LEU A 48 19.83 -23.26 22.41
CA LEU A 48 19.86 -22.35 21.28
C LEU A 48 18.56 -22.48 20.48
N VAL A 49 17.66 -21.51 20.67
CA VAL A 49 16.46 -21.39 19.85
C VAL A 49 16.81 -20.69 18.54
N LEU A 50 17.20 -21.47 17.53
CA LEU A 50 17.28 -20.97 16.16
C LEU A 50 15.86 -20.72 15.64
N ASN A 51 15.63 -19.57 15.00
CA ASN A 51 14.35 -19.27 14.31
C ASN A 51 13.08 -19.24 15.19
N GLY A 52 13.20 -18.95 16.50
CA GLY A 52 12.05 -18.95 17.44
C GLY A 52 10.90 -17.97 17.14
N ARG A 53 11.05 -17.10 16.13
CA ARG A 53 10.01 -16.15 15.65
C ARG A 53 9.79 -16.20 14.14
N VAL A 54 10.13 -17.30 13.47
CA VAL A 54 9.78 -17.45 12.05
C VAL A 54 8.31 -17.82 11.97
N VAL A 55 7.46 -16.81 11.72
CA VAL A 55 6.05 -17.03 11.40
C VAL A 55 6.00 -17.49 9.94
N PRO A 56 5.63 -18.75 9.64
CA PRO A 56 5.54 -19.23 8.26
C PRO A 56 4.41 -18.47 7.56
N ARG A 57 4.77 -17.51 6.70
CA ARG A 57 3.79 -16.77 5.90
C ARG A 57 3.48 -17.57 4.64
N ARG A 58 2.20 -17.83 4.40
CA ARG A 58 1.75 -18.42 3.12
C ARG A 58 2.00 -17.39 2.02
N PHE A 59 2.81 -17.74 1.02
CA PHE A 59 3.16 -16.86 -0.11
C PHE A 59 1.92 -16.20 -0.73
N ARG A 60 0.86 -16.97 -0.97
CA ARG A 60 -0.40 -16.47 -1.55
C ARG A 60 -1.02 -15.32 -0.76
N ARG A 61 -0.99 -15.37 0.58
CA ARG A 61 -1.56 -14.30 1.41
C ARG A 61 -0.72 -13.03 1.32
N VAL A 62 0.60 -13.19 1.39
CA VAL A 62 1.54 -12.06 1.25
C VAL A 62 1.45 -11.44 -0.15
N ALA A 63 1.31 -12.25 -1.19
CA ALA A 63 1.16 -11.77 -2.57
C ALA A 63 -0.16 -11.00 -2.76
N LEU A 64 -1.26 -11.48 -2.17
CA LEU A 64 -2.54 -10.76 -2.18
C LEU A 64 -2.46 -9.44 -1.40
N ASP A 65 -1.80 -9.43 -0.24
CA ASP A 65 -1.59 -8.20 0.54
C ASP A 65 -0.68 -7.19 -0.19
N ALA A 66 0.37 -7.66 -0.88
CA ALA A 66 1.27 -6.84 -1.69
C ALA A 66 0.57 -6.23 -2.93
N THR A 67 -0.57 -6.79 -3.35
CA THR A 67 -1.36 -6.24 -4.45
C THR A 67 -1.88 -4.85 -4.11
N THR A 68 -2.20 -4.56 -2.84
CA THR A 68 -2.68 -3.23 -2.42
C THR A 68 -1.64 -2.14 -2.62
N VAL A 69 -0.37 -2.43 -2.32
CA VAL A 69 0.73 -1.49 -2.56
C VAL A 69 0.94 -1.26 -4.05
N SER A 70 0.97 -2.36 -4.83
CA SER A 70 1.14 -2.29 -6.29
C SER A 70 0.03 -1.49 -6.96
N LEU A 71 -1.19 -1.63 -6.45
CA LEU A 71 -2.37 -0.94 -6.96
C LEU A 71 -2.33 0.55 -6.67
N GLN A 72 -1.91 0.97 -5.47
CA GLN A 72 -1.76 2.39 -5.14
C GLN A 72 -0.69 3.07 -6.02
N LEU A 73 0.43 2.37 -6.26
CA LEU A 73 1.45 2.84 -7.20
C LEU A 73 0.90 2.96 -8.63
N ALA A 74 0.11 1.97 -9.06
CA ALA A 74 -0.53 2.00 -10.38
C ALA A 74 -1.54 3.15 -10.51
N VAL A 75 -2.33 3.43 -9.47
CA VAL A 75 -3.29 4.55 -9.45
C VAL A 75 -2.56 5.90 -9.58
N VAL A 76 -1.49 6.11 -8.82
CA VAL A 76 -0.69 7.35 -8.89
C VAL A 76 0.01 7.48 -10.25
N ALA A 77 0.58 6.39 -10.78
CA ALA A 77 1.19 6.37 -12.10
C ALA A 77 0.17 6.65 -13.21
N LEU A 78 -1.02 6.03 -13.12
CA LEU A 78 -2.11 6.26 -14.07
C LEU A 78 -2.54 7.71 -14.07
N LYS A 79 -2.75 8.32 -12.89
CA LYS A 79 -3.04 9.75 -12.78
C LYS A 79 -1.96 10.58 -13.47
N ALA A 80 -0.70 10.42 -13.08
CA ALA A 80 0.40 11.21 -13.62
C ALA A 80 0.54 11.06 -15.14
N SER A 81 0.39 9.84 -15.65
CA SER A 81 0.46 9.54 -17.09
C SER A 81 -0.72 10.11 -17.88
N ALA A 82 -1.93 10.12 -17.31
CA ALA A 82 -3.10 10.70 -17.94
C ALA A 82 -2.95 12.21 -18.10
N THR A 83 -2.53 12.91 -17.04
CA THR A 83 -2.27 14.36 -17.12
C THR A 83 -1.13 14.69 -18.07
N ALA A 84 -0.03 13.93 -18.03
CA ALA A 84 1.09 14.11 -18.97
C ALA A 84 0.66 13.92 -20.43
N SER A 85 -0.27 12.98 -20.68
CA SER A 85 -0.79 12.72 -22.03
C SER A 85 -1.76 13.79 -22.51
N LEU A 86 -2.58 14.35 -21.60
CA LEU A 86 -3.42 15.51 -21.89
C LEU A 86 -2.56 16.76 -22.20
N LEU A 87 -1.52 17.02 -21.39
CA LEU A 87 -0.56 18.12 -21.63
C LEU A 87 0.20 17.97 -22.94
N SER A 88 0.54 16.73 -23.32
CA SER A 88 1.19 16.45 -24.61
C SER A 88 0.24 16.50 -25.81
N GLY A 89 -1.06 16.71 -25.60
CA GLY A 89 -2.09 16.66 -26.64
C GLY A 89 -2.30 15.29 -27.29
N LYS A 90 -1.76 14.21 -26.70
CA LYS A 90 -1.89 12.83 -27.22
C LYS A 90 -3.25 12.22 -26.91
N LEU A 91 -3.85 12.64 -25.81
CA LEU A 91 -5.16 12.19 -25.33
C LEU A 91 -6.14 13.36 -25.42
N SER A 92 -7.32 13.14 -25.99
CA SER A 92 -8.38 14.14 -26.00
C SER A 92 -9.14 14.13 -24.68
N ALA A 93 -9.68 15.28 -24.26
CA ALA A 93 -10.58 15.36 -23.11
C ALA A 93 -11.78 14.40 -23.26
N ARG A 94 -12.25 14.16 -24.49
CA ARG A 94 -13.37 13.25 -24.76
C ARG A 94 -13.03 11.81 -24.42
N ASP A 95 -11.80 11.39 -24.68
CA ASP A 95 -11.36 10.01 -24.44
C ASP A 95 -11.25 9.76 -22.94
N VAL A 96 -10.69 10.72 -22.20
CA VAL A 96 -10.63 10.66 -20.72
C VAL A 96 -12.03 10.64 -20.13
N LEU A 97 -12.94 11.51 -20.61
CA LEU A 97 -14.34 11.51 -20.16
C LEU A 97 -15.08 10.21 -20.50
N ALA A 98 -14.78 9.59 -21.64
CA ALA A 98 -15.33 8.29 -21.99
C ALA A 98 -14.82 7.19 -21.05
N CYS A 99 -13.54 7.20 -20.71
CA CYS A 99 -12.96 6.33 -19.69
C CYS A 99 -13.61 6.55 -18.32
N ASP A 100 -13.78 7.80 -17.89
CA ASP A 100 -14.41 8.17 -16.62
C ASP A 100 -15.87 7.70 -16.56
N ALA A 101 -16.63 7.92 -17.63
CA ALA A 101 -18.01 7.45 -17.74
C ALA A 101 -18.08 5.91 -17.70
N GLY A 102 -17.15 5.23 -18.38
CA GLY A 102 -17.02 3.77 -18.34
C GLY A 102 -16.70 3.25 -16.94
N ALA A 103 -15.78 3.90 -16.23
CA ALA A 103 -15.41 3.56 -14.85
C ALA A 103 -16.58 3.77 -13.88
N LEU A 104 -17.33 4.87 -14.01
CA LEU A 104 -18.55 5.12 -13.24
C LEU A 104 -19.63 4.08 -13.52
N ALA A 105 -19.85 3.72 -14.78
CA ALA A 105 -20.82 2.70 -15.17
C ALA A 105 -20.43 1.32 -14.62
N ALA A 106 -19.15 0.94 -14.72
CA ALA A 106 -18.63 -0.29 -14.13
C ALA A 106 -18.78 -0.31 -12.60
N GLY A 107 -18.50 0.82 -11.95
CA GLY A 107 -18.74 1.00 -10.51
C GLY A 107 -20.21 0.81 -10.14
N ALA A 108 -21.12 1.46 -10.87
CA ALA A 108 -22.57 1.31 -10.66
C ALA A 108 -23.02 -0.14 -10.87
N ALA A 109 -22.56 -0.80 -11.94
CA ALA A 109 -22.85 -2.21 -12.20
C ALA A 109 -22.34 -3.12 -11.08
N ALA A 110 -21.15 -2.83 -10.52
CA ALA A 110 -20.61 -3.57 -9.37
C ALA A 110 -21.47 -3.38 -8.10
N ILE A 111 -21.98 -2.17 -7.84
CA ILE A 111 -22.92 -1.94 -6.72
C ILE A 111 -24.20 -2.73 -6.93
N VAL A 112 -24.77 -2.68 -8.14
CA VAL A 112 -25.99 -3.42 -8.46
C VAL A 112 -25.77 -4.91 -8.27
N ALA A 113 -24.71 -5.47 -8.86
CA ALA A 113 -24.33 -6.87 -8.73
C ALA A 113 -24.17 -7.29 -7.27
N ALA A 114 -23.52 -6.43 -6.46
CA ALA A 114 -23.37 -6.67 -5.04
C ALA A 114 -24.73 -6.68 -4.31
N GLN A 115 -25.65 -5.79 -4.67
CA GLN A 115 -26.95 -5.66 -3.99
C GLN A 115 -28.06 -6.58 -4.55
N MET A 116 -27.78 -7.40 -5.57
CA MET A 116 -28.76 -8.34 -6.15
C MET A 116 -29.35 -9.30 -5.12
N ASN A 117 -28.56 -9.68 -4.10
CA ASN A 117 -29.01 -10.61 -3.05
C ASN A 117 -29.78 -9.94 -1.91
N THR A 118 -29.78 -8.61 -1.81
CA THR A 118 -30.29 -7.87 -0.64
C THR A 118 -31.57 -7.07 -0.95
N GLY A 119 -31.96 -6.94 -2.23
CA GLY A 119 -33.20 -6.27 -2.65
C GLY A 119 -33.16 -4.72 -2.61
N ASP A 120 -32.12 -4.12 -2.04
CA ASP A 120 -31.96 -2.66 -1.89
C ASP A 120 -31.28 -1.96 -3.09
N ALA A 121 -31.11 -2.66 -4.23
CA ALA A 121 -30.37 -2.15 -5.39
C ALA A 121 -30.89 -0.78 -5.89
N ARG A 122 -32.21 -0.57 -5.92
CA ARG A 122 -32.81 0.70 -6.36
C ARG A 122 -32.37 1.87 -5.48
N ARG A 123 -32.31 1.70 -4.16
CA ARG A 123 -31.90 2.76 -3.23
C ARG A 123 -30.43 3.12 -3.43
N ALA A 124 -29.58 2.11 -3.56
CA ALA A 124 -28.15 2.30 -3.80
C ALA A 124 -27.88 3.01 -5.14
N ILE A 125 -28.61 2.69 -6.21
CA ILE A 125 -28.50 3.39 -7.50
C ILE A 125 -28.93 4.85 -7.35
N VAL A 126 -30.06 5.12 -6.70
CA VAL A 126 -30.56 6.50 -6.51
C VAL A 126 -29.56 7.33 -5.72
N GLU A 127 -28.96 6.75 -4.67
CA GLU A 127 -27.93 7.43 -3.88
C GLU A 127 -26.66 7.66 -4.69
N PHE A 128 -26.18 6.66 -5.44
CA PHE A 128 -25.02 6.81 -6.34
C PHE A 128 -25.25 7.91 -7.38
N VAL A 129 -26.41 7.93 -8.02
CA VAL A 129 -26.78 8.95 -9.01
C VAL A 129 -26.88 10.33 -8.35
N ARG A 130 -27.53 10.42 -7.18
CA ARG A 130 -27.69 11.70 -6.46
C ARG A 130 -26.35 12.27 -6.02
N VAL A 131 -25.52 11.48 -5.35
CA VAL A 131 -24.19 11.90 -4.86
C VAL A 131 -23.25 12.16 -6.04
N GLY A 132 -23.27 11.29 -7.05
CA GLY A 132 -22.49 11.46 -8.28
C GLY A 132 -22.86 12.73 -9.04
N ALA A 133 -24.15 13.03 -9.20
CA ALA A 133 -24.61 14.26 -9.83
C ALA A 133 -24.17 15.51 -9.03
N LEU A 134 -24.32 15.49 -7.70
CA LEU A 134 -23.85 16.59 -6.85
C LEU A 134 -22.33 16.80 -6.98
N MET A 135 -21.56 15.72 -7.03
CA MET A 135 -20.11 15.76 -7.20
C MET A 135 -19.70 16.31 -8.57
N LEU A 136 -20.36 15.89 -9.65
CA LEU A 136 -20.13 16.41 -11.00
C LEU A 136 -20.48 17.90 -11.11
N MET A 137 -21.60 18.31 -10.51
CA MET A 137 -22.02 19.71 -10.48
C MET A 137 -21.03 20.58 -9.70
N ALA A 138 -20.58 20.10 -8.52
CA ALA A 138 -19.56 20.78 -7.73
C ALA A 138 -18.24 20.91 -8.50
N LEU A 139 -17.79 19.83 -9.15
CA LEU A 139 -16.56 19.82 -9.93
C LEU A 139 -16.63 20.76 -11.14
N GLY A 140 -17.77 20.78 -11.84
CA GLY A 140 -18.03 21.72 -12.93
C GLY A 140 -17.98 23.17 -12.46
N ALA A 141 -18.61 23.48 -11.32
CA ALA A 141 -18.59 24.81 -10.73
C ALA A 141 -17.18 25.24 -10.26
N LEU A 142 -16.38 24.30 -9.74
CA LEU A 142 -15.01 24.54 -9.29
C LEU A 142 -13.96 24.46 -10.42
N THR A 143 -14.33 24.04 -11.64
CA THR A 143 -13.40 23.97 -12.78
C THR A 143 -12.60 25.27 -13.01
N PRO A 144 -13.20 26.48 -13.04
CA PRO A 144 -12.42 27.73 -13.17
C PRO A 144 -11.51 28.00 -11.97
N LEU A 145 -11.88 27.53 -10.77
CA LEU A 145 -11.05 27.65 -9.57
C LEU A 145 -9.78 26.78 -9.72
N PHE A 146 -9.93 25.52 -10.15
CA PHE A 146 -8.78 24.64 -10.39
C PHE A 146 -7.86 25.16 -11.50
N GLN A 147 -8.43 25.78 -12.53
CA GLN A 147 -7.65 26.38 -13.61
C GLN A 147 -6.78 27.56 -13.13
N THR A 148 -7.28 28.36 -12.19
CA THR A 148 -6.62 29.61 -11.77
C THR A 148 -5.78 29.48 -10.51
N MET A 149 -5.97 28.42 -9.72
CA MET A 149 -5.42 28.27 -8.37
C MET A 149 -3.90 28.41 -8.28
N THR A 150 -3.18 27.81 -9.24
CA THR A 150 -1.71 27.82 -9.27
C THR A 150 -1.17 28.36 -10.59
N ALA A 151 -2.00 29.12 -11.33
CA ALA A 151 -1.66 29.74 -12.62
C ALA A 151 -0.35 30.54 -12.57
N ALA A 152 -0.11 31.28 -11.48
CA ALA A 152 1.04 32.16 -11.31
C ALA A 152 2.38 31.46 -10.96
N ILE A 153 2.35 30.16 -10.64
CA ILE A 153 3.55 29.39 -10.32
C ILE A 153 4.20 28.90 -11.63
N SER A 154 5.53 28.91 -11.69
CA SER A 154 6.29 28.36 -12.82
C SER A 154 6.01 26.86 -13.02
N ASP A 155 6.00 26.40 -14.27
CA ASP A 155 5.70 25.00 -14.60
C ASP A 155 6.63 23.99 -13.91
N ASP A 156 7.95 24.23 -13.92
CA ASP A 156 8.92 23.32 -13.29
C ASP A 156 8.66 23.12 -11.80
N THR A 157 8.38 24.21 -11.08
CA THR A 157 8.02 24.19 -9.66
C THR A 157 6.67 23.50 -9.44
N ALA A 158 5.70 23.71 -10.33
CA ALA A 158 4.39 23.07 -10.26
C ALA A 158 4.51 21.54 -10.40
N PHE A 159 5.27 21.06 -11.38
CA PHE A 159 5.51 19.61 -11.54
C PHE A 159 6.30 19.02 -10.37
N ALA A 160 7.33 19.72 -9.87
CA ALA A 160 8.10 19.26 -8.72
C ALA A 160 7.24 19.15 -7.45
N THR A 161 6.42 20.17 -7.17
CA THR A 161 5.52 20.18 -6.00
C THR A 161 4.41 19.14 -6.12
N ALA A 162 3.85 18.94 -7.31
CA ALA A 162 2.88 17.87 -7.56
C ALA A 162 3.51 16.48 -7.38
N ALA A 163 4.74 16.25 -7.88
CA ALA A 163 5.46 14.99 -7.70
C ALA A 163 5.73 14.71 -6.22
N CYS A 164 6.19 15.72 -5.46
CA CYS A 164 6.38 15.61 -4.02
C CYS A 164 5.05 15.30 -3.30
N ALA A 165 3.96 15.96 -3.67
CA ALA A 165 2.64 15.72 -3.07
C ALA A 165 2.10 14.32 -3.40
N LEU A 166 2.31 13.80 -4.62
CA LEU A 166 2.00 12.41 -4.97
C LEU A 166 2.89 11.42 -4.22
N PHE A 167 4.17 11.74 -4.00
CA PHE A 167 5.05 10.90 -3.20
C PHE A 167 4.60 10.83 -1.74
N VAL A 168 4.24 11.97 -1.15
CA VAL A 168 3.65 12.03 0.21
C VAL A 168 2.32 11.27 0.24
N SER A 169 1.50 11.35 -0.81
CA SER A 169 0.22 10.62 -0.85
C SER A 169 0.42 9.11 -0.86
N VAL A 170 1.46 8.60 -1.53
CA VAL A 170 1.86 7.18 -1.49
C VAL A 170 2.37 6.80 -0.11
N LEU A 171 3.21 7.61 0.53
CA LEU A 171 3.78 7.28 1.84
C LEU A 171 2.74 7.29 2.97
N THR A 172 1.77 8.22 2.89
CA THR A 172 0.73 8.40 3.91
C THR A 172 -0.51 7.55 3.65
N HIS A 173 -0.55 6.85 2.51
CA HIS A 173 -1.66 5.95 2.20
C HIS A 173 -1.72 4.82 3.22
N ASP A 174 -2.92 4.51 3.68
CA ASP A 174 -3.11 3.45 4.64
C ASP A 174 -3.09 2.08 3.94
N TYR A 175 -1.93 1.42 4.00
CA TYR A 175 -1.76 0.05 3.54
C TYR A 175 -2.15 -0.99 4.61
N ALA A 176 -2.43 -0.55 5.84
CA ALA A 176 -2.74 -1.46 6.94
C ALA A 176 -4.19 -1.93 6.82
N LEU A 177 -4.34 -3.18 6.40
CA LEU A 177 -5.63 -3.85 6.21
C LEU A 177 -6.54 -3.92 7.46
N LEU A 178 -6.09 -3.55 8.67
CA LEU A 178 -6.68 -4.08 9.92
C LEU A 178 -6.61 -3.20 11.19
N ASP A 179 -6.17 -1.93 11.16
CA ASP A 179 -6.14 -1.14 12.42
C ASP A 179 -6.84 0.22 12.35
N SER A 180 -7.84 0.40 13.20
CA SER A 180 -9.01 1.26 12.94
C SER A 180 -8.84 2.76 13.24
N GLN A 181 -7.76 3.16 13.92
CA GLN A 181 -7.56 4.54 14.38
C GLN A 181 -6.51 5.30 13.56
N MET A 182 -5.31 4.72 13.36
CA MET A 182 -4.25 5.34 12.54
C MET A 182 -4.62 5.38 11.04
N ALA A 183 -5.42 4.39 10.60
CA ALA A 183 -6.00 4.28 9.26
C ALA A 183 -6.80 5.53 8.83
N ARG A 184 -7.55 6.13 9.75
CA ARG A 184 -8.48 7.22 9.42
C ARG A 184 -7.75 8.55 9.20
N ALA A 185 -6.64 8.77 9.90
CA ALA A 185 -5.80 9.95 9.74
C ALA A 185 -4.91 9.86 8.49
N GLY A 186 -4.26 8.72 8.23
CA GLY A 186 -3.44 8.48 7.03
C GLY A 186 -4.25 8.66 5.74
N ASN A 187 -5.48 8.12 5.71
CA ASN A 187 -6.38 8.28 4.57
C ASN A 187 -6.74 9.74 4.27
N SER A 188 -6.86 10.59 5.30
CA SER A 188 -7.19 12.02 5.10
C SER A 188 -6.01 12.79 4.53
N VAL A 189 -4.79 12.52 5.01
CA VAL A 189 -3.56 13.16 4.50
C VAL A 189 -3.25 12.69 3.08
N SER A 190 -3.36 11.39 2.82
CA SER A 190 -3.14 10.81 1.48
C SER A 190 -4.14 11.37 0.47
N LEU A 191 -5.43 11.44 0.82
CA LEU A 191 -6.45 12.02 -0.05
C LEU A 191 -6.24 13.53 -0.26
N GLY A 192 -5.92 14.29 0.80
CA GLY A 192 -5.66 15.72 0.69
C GLY A 192 -4.46 16.05 -0.20
N THR A 193 -3.35 15.32 -0.02
CA THR A 193 -2.12 15.53 -0.80
C THR A 193 -2.25 15.08 -2.24
N SER A 194 -2.95 13.97 -2.51
CA SER A 194 -3.24 13.52 -3.88
C SER A 194 -4.18 14.47 -4.63
N MET A 195 -5.22 14.99 -3.97
CA MET A 195 -6.13 15.98 -4.56
C MET A 195 -5.45 17.34 -4.76
N PHE A 196 -4.56 17.74 -3.86
CA PHE A 196 -3.74 18.94 -4.04
C PHE A 196 -2.80 18.80 -5.25
N ALA A 197 -2.11 17.66 -5.38
CA ALA A 197 -1.28 17.37 -6.55
C ALA A 197 -2.09 17.36 -7.85
N ALA A 198 -3.28 16.76 -7.83
CA ALA A 198 -4.21 16.79 -8.96
C ALA A 198 -4.59 18.22 -9.35
N SER A 199 -4.90 19.06 -8.36
CA SER A 199 -5.27 20.46 -8.57
C SER A 199 -4.12 21.30 -9.16
N ILE A 200 -2.88 21.09 -8.70
CA ILE A 200 -1.69 21.74 -9.29
C ILE A 200 -1.55 21.36 -10.76
N LEU A 201 -1.60 20.06 -11.06
CA LEU A 201 -1.47 19.55 -12.42
C LEU A 201 -2.62 20.00 -13.34
N ALA A 202 -3.85 20.02 -12.81
CA ALA A 202 -5.03 20.48 -13.52
C ALA A 202 -4.93 21.95 -13.95
N SER A 203 -4.29 22.80 -13.14
CA SER A 203 -4.10 24.22 -13.46
C SER A 203 -3.26 24.48 -14.72
N ARG A 204 -2.48 23.49 -15.15
CA ARG A 204 -1.62 23.59 -16.34
C ARG A 204 -2.36 23.33 -17.64
N LEU A 205 -3.60 22.82 -17.58
CA LEU A 205 -4.40 22.57 -18.78
C LEU A 205 -5.11 23.84 -19.23
N GLU A 206 -4.99 24.15 -20.52
CA GLU A 206 -5.55 25.39 -21.09
C GLU A 206 -7.07 25.31 -21.26
N LYS A 207 -7.59 24.15 -21.66
CA LYS A 207 -9.03 23.99 -21.94
C LYS A 207 -9.79 23.58 -20.68
N LYS A 208 -10.87 24.30 -20.38
CA LYS A 208 -11.79 23.98 -19.26
C LYS A 208 -12.30 22.53 -19.29
N THR A 209 -12.51 21.98 -20.48
CA THR A 209 -12.94 20.59 -20.65
C THR A 209 -11.87 19.58 -20.23
N GLU A 210 -10.59 19.91 -20.46
CA GLU A 210 -9.45 19.06 -20.07
C GLU A 210 -9.23 19.13 -18.55
N VAL A 211 -9.35 20.32 -17.96
CA VAL A 211 -9.32 20.51 -16.50
C VAL A 211 -10.43 19.71 -15.81
N PHE A 212 -11.66 19.79 -16.33
CA PHE A 212 -12.79 19.04 -15.79
C PHE A 212 -12.56 17.52 -15.90
N ALA A 213 -12.08 17.04 -17.04
CA ALA A 213 -11.77 15.63 -17.24
C ALA A 213 -10.65 15.12 -16.31
N ASP A 214 -9.53 15.85 -16.19
CA ASP A 214 -8.41 15.46 -15.30
C ASP A 214 -8.84 15.43 -13.81
N MET A 215 -9.65 16.40 -13.40
CA MET A 215 -10.17 16.44 -12.03
C MET A 215 -11.21 15.35 -11.77
N LEU A 216 -12.05 15.00 -12.75
CA LEU A 216 -13.01 13.91 -12.63
C LEU A 216 -12.29 12.58 -12.49
N LEU A 217 -11.30 12.32 -13.36
CA LEU A 217 -10.41 11.18 -13.27
C LEU A 217 -9.72 11.11 -11.90
N SER A 218 -9.21 12.24 -11.40
CA SER A 218 -8.55 12.30 -10.09
C SER A 218 -9.49 11.91 -8.94
N VAL A 219 -10.75 12.35 -8.98
CA VAL A 219 -11.77 11.94 -8.01
C VAL A 219 -12.09 10.45 -8.13
N LEU A 220 -12.18 9.91 -9.35
CA LEU A 220 -12.43 8.48 -9.56
C LEU A 220 -11.29 7.61 -9.00
N LEU A 221 -10.04 8.03 -9.26
CA LEU A 221 -8.84 7.31 -8.86
C LEU A 221 -8.55 7.39 -7.35
N PHE A 222 -8.68 8.57 -6.73
CA PHE A 222 -8.30 8.75 -5.31
C PHE A 222 -9.46 8.61 -4.32
N VAL A 223 -10.71 8.85 -4.75
CA VAL A 223 -11.87 8.80 -3.84
C VAL A 223 -12.68 7.53 -4.08
N LEU A 224 -13.12 7.31 -5.32
CA LEU A 224 -14.10 6.27 -5.62
C LEU A 224 -13.47 4.87 -5.66
N PHE A 225 -12.29 4.74 -6.26
CA PHE A 225 -11.56 3.48 -6.35
C PHE A 225 -11.25 2.81 -4.98
N PRO A 226 -10.64 3.48 -3.99
CA PRO A 226 -10.40 2.88 -2.68
C PRO A 226 -11.69 2.62 -1.88
N PHE A 227 -12.78 3.32 -2.18
CA PHE A 227 -14.09 3.02 -1.61
C PHE A 227 -14.63 1.68 -2.13
N PHE A 228 -14.55 1.44 -3.45
CA PHE A 228 -14.95 0.16 -4.04
C PHE A 228 -14.15 -1.03 -3.51
N GLY A 229 -12.83 -0.87 -3.39
CA GLY A 229 -11.97 -1.91 -2.81
C GLY A 229 -12.41 -2.34 -1.41
N ARG A 230 -12.82 -1.38 -0.57
CA ARG A 230 -13.34 -1.66 0.79
C ARG A 230 -14.67 -2.40 0.77
N VAL A 231 -15.61 -2.03 -0.11
CA VAL A 231 -16.92 -2.70 -0.23
C VAL A 231 -16.78 -4.14 -0.69
N ILE A 232 -15.93 -4.41 -1.69
CA ILE A 232 -15.68 -5.76 -2.19
C ILE A 232 -15.02 -6.61 -1.11
N LYS A 233 -13.99 -6.07 -0.45
CA LYS A 233 -13.24 -6.80 0.59
C LYS A 233 -14.10 -7.14 1.81
N ALA A 234 -15.02 -6.25 2.21
CA ALA A 234 -15.96 -6.53 3.31
C ALA A 234 -16.89 -7.72 3.04
N ARG A 235 -17.08 -8.09 1.76
CA ARG A 235 -17.96 -9.18 1.33
C ARG A 235 -17.21 -10.48 1.00
N VAL A 236 -15.90 -10.42 0.79
CA VAL A 236 -15.08 -11.61 0.60
C VAL A 236 -14.66 -12.11 1.99
N PRO A 237 -15.17 -13.27 2.46
CA PRO A 237 -14.78 -13.81 3.76
C PRO A 237 -13.26 -14.05 3.77
N ALA A 238 -12.61 -13.68 4.88
CA ALA A 238 -11.21 -13.96 5.09
C ALA A 238 -11.01 -15.49 5.09
N ALA A 239 -10.35 -16.00 4.05
CA ALA A 239 -9.98 -17.40 3.90
C ALA A 239 -8.68 -17.72 4.66
#